data_AF-A0A7L1CAN0-F1
#
_entry.id   AF-A0A7L1CAN0-F1
#
_cell.length_a   1.000
_cell.length_b   1.000
_cell.length_c   1.000
_cell.angle_alpha   90.00
_cell.angle_beta   90.00
_cell.angle_gamma   90.00
#
_symmetry.space_group_name_H-M   'P 1'
#
loop_
_entity.id
_entity.type
_entity.pdbx_description
1 polymer ?
#
loop_
_entity_poly.entity_id
_entity_poly.type
_entity_poly.pdbx_seq_one_letter_code
_entity_poly.pdbx_strand_id
1 'polypeptide(L)'
;MHLIQVDSVQRWMEDLKLMTDCECMCILQSKPISLEKDEQNELILSSQYSTCDSLQLLLKRAWIISTELTRIAQKLEKNRWQRVHSMTVRVNCHVRSMINEYNNFSRSSSEEMHRLEKLLVDKCSEFTAFTERCLQTEDEEILKSMKSCVNETLTTVAQYFGQLIELVLTQEAQNLLRQIELSGSLYITESAVSSLFSLAQEGAHLCRIIAKEGGVVALFKICRQDCFRCLYPQTLRTLASVCCVEEGMHQLEKVDGILCLADILTDTSHSEATHAEAAAVIAQITSPHLTFTQHLSSFLENMEEIVTALVKLCQEASSGEVFLLASAALANITFFDTMACEILLQLNAVKILLAACSDKHIVDTPYSRDQV
;
A
#
# COMPACT_ATOMS: atom_id res chain seq x y z
N MET A 1 9.83 69.87 35.32
CA MET A 1 9.91 68.67 34.46
C MET A 1 10.82 67.67 35.17
N HIS A 2 10.29 66.91 36.13
CA HIS A 2 11.06 65.89 36.86
C HIS A 2 10.86 64.54 36.16
N LEU A 3 11.86 64.14 35.37
CA LEU A 3 11.96 62.76 34.89
C LEU A 3 12.41 61.90 36.07
N ILE A 4 11.51 61.02 36.54
CA ILE A 4 11.83 59.97 37.51
C ILE A 4 12.71 58.96 36.76
N GLN A 5 14.01 59.03 37.00
CA GLN A 5 14.97 58.03 36.59
C GLN A 5 14.75 56.80 37.49
N VAL A 6 13.86 55.90 37.07
CA VAL A 6 13.75 54.59 37.72
C VAL A 6 14.99 53.79 37.29
N ASP A 7 15.73 53.29 38.26
CA ASP A 7 16.91 52.45 38.03
C ASP A 7 16.51 51.25 37.16
N SER A 8 17.24 51.04 36.06
CA SER A 8 17.04 49.93 35.14
C SER A 8 17.09 48.56 35.83
N VAL A 9 17.91 48.44 36.88
CA VAL A 9 17.99 47.20 37.67
C VAL A 9 16.72 46.99 38.48
N GLN A 10 16.17 48.07 39.06
CA GLN A 10 14.93 48.01 39.83
C GLN A 10 13.74 47.65 38.93
N ARG A 11 13.68 48.19 37.70
CA ARG A 11 12.66 47.84 36.71
C ARG A 11 12.73 46.36 36.31
N TRP A 12 13.93 45.87 36.01
CA TRP A 12 14.15 44.46 35.67
C TRP A 12 13.78 43.51 36.81
N MET A 13 14.09 43.88 38.06
CA MET A 13 13.68 43.11 39.24
C MET A 13 12.15 43.13 39.47
N GLU A 14 11.44 44.19 39.08
CA GLU A 14 9.98 44.23 39.13
C GLU A 14 9.36 43.30 38.08
N ASP A 15 9.90 43.28 36.86
CA ASP A 15 9.42 42.40 35.79
C ASP A 15 9.70 40.91 36.09
N LEU A 16 10.86 40.60 36.67
CA LEU A 16 11.23 39.23 37.06
C LEU A 16 10.30 38.62 38.12
N LYS A 17 9.61 39.41 38.94
CA LYS A 17 8.68 38.87 39.96
C LYS A 17 7.51 38.10 39.35
N LEU A 18 7.16 38.41 38.10
CA LEU A 18 6.04 37.82 37.38
C LEU A 18 6.51 36.92 36.23
N MET A 19 7.80 36.94 35.90
CA MET A 19 8.38 36.03 34.92
C MET A 19 8.69 34.69 35.59
N THR A 20 7.80 33.73 35.38
CA THR A 20 8.02 32.33 35.71
C THR A 20 7.94 31.51 34.44
N ASP A 21 8.88 30.59 34.23
CA ASP A 21 8.76 29.62 33.15
C ASP A 21 7.60 28.68 33.49
N CYS A 22 6.51 28.79 32.73
CA CYS A 22 5.36 27.91 32.90
C CYS A 22 5.73 26.51 32.39
N GLU A 23 5.71 25.49 33.25
CA GLU A 23 5.75 24.11 32.80
C GLU A 23 4.49 23.81 31.95
N CYS A 24 4.63 23.04 30.88
CA CYS A 24 3.50 22.66 30.04
C CYS A 24 2.53 21.74 30.82
N MET A 25 1.49 22.32 31.43
CA MET A 25 0.51 21.62 32.27
C MET A 25 -0.72 21.13 31.50
N CYS A 26 -0.54 20.47 30.34
CA CYS A 26 -1.65 19.80 29.68
C CYS A 26 -2.03 18.52 30.44
N ILE A 27 -3.03 18.60 31.33
CA ILE A 27 -3.60 17.44 32.06
C ILE A 27 -4.84 16.89 31.32
N LEU A 28 -4.92 17.09 29.99
CA LEU A 28 -6.01 16.53 29.21
C LEU A 28 -5.89 15.01 29.21
N GLN A 29 -6.85 14.36 29.86
CA GLN A 29 -6.98 12.91 29.84
C GLN A 29 -7.86 12.52 28.68
N SER A 30 -7.32 11.77 27.73
CA SER A 30 -8.14 11.06 26.74
C SER A 30 -8.66 9.76 27.36
N LYS A 31 -9.94 9.46 27.14
CA LYS A 31 -10.45 8.11 27.35
C LYS A 31 -10.36 7.38 26.01
N PRO A 32 -9.56 6.30 25.90
CA PRO A 32 -9.51 5.52 24.68
C PRO A 32 -10.87 4.87 24.45
N ILE A 33 -11.47 5.11 23.29
CA ILE A 33 -12.76 4.52 22.89
C ILE A 33 -12.61 2.99 22.69
N SER A 34 -11.37 2.50 22.51
CA SER A 34 -11.07 1.12 22.10
C SER A 34 -11.05 0.04 23.19
N LEU A 35 -11.37 0.34 24.46
CA LEU A 35 -11.13 -0.62 25.57
C LEU A 35 -12.36 -1.03 26.39
N GLU A 36 -13.55 -0.50 26.11
CA GLU A 36 -14.76 -1.07 26.72
C GLU A 36 -15.10 -2.36 25.97
N LYS A 37 -14.72 -3.49 26.59
CA LYS A 37 -15.07 -4.83 26.15
C LYS A 37 -16.59 -4.94 26.01
N ASP A 38 -17.05 -4.94 24.77
CA ASP A 38 -18.40 -5.31 24.38
C ASP A 38 -18.65 -6.79 24.72
N GLU A 39 -19.21 -7.06 25.90
CA GLU A 39 -20.04 -8.25 26.08
C GLU A 39 -21.49 -8.00 25.62
N GLN A 40 -21.86 -6.78 25.21
CA GLN A 40 -23.26 -6.49 24.90
C GLN A 40 -23.59 -5.56 23.73
N ASN A 41 -22.65 -5.03 22.93
CA ASN A 41 -23.02 -4.25 21.74
C ASN A 41 -22.17 -4.61 20.51
N GLU A 42 -22.76 -5.36 19.60
CA GLU A 42 -22.34 -5.46 18.20
C GLU A 42 -22.50 -4.09 17.51
N LEU A 43 -21.60 -3.15 17.77
CA LEU A 43 -21.49 -1.92 16.99
C LEU A 43 -20.19 -1.96 16.19
N ILE A 44 -20.39 -2.11 14.88
CA ILE A 44 -19.47 -2.26 13.74
C ILE A 44 -18.25 -1.31 13.72
N LEU A 45 -18.16 -0.31 14.62
CA LEU A 45 -17.14 0.74 14.62
C LEU A 45 -15.80 0.34 15.27
N SER A 46 -15.79 -0.57 16.24
CA SER A 46 -14.56 -0.93 16.99
C SER A 46 -13.66 -1.94 16.27
N SER A 47 -14.21 -2.72 15.32
CA SER A 47 -13.46 -3.79 14.63
C SER A 47 -12.71 -3.32 13.37
N GLN A 48 -12.73 -2.03 13.04
CA GLN A 48 -12.35 -1.53 11.71
C GLN A 48 -10.98 -0.86 11.69
N TYR A 49 -10.59 -0.16 12.76
CA TYR A 49 -9.19 0.26 12.95
C TYR A 49 -8.30 -0.94 13.27
N SER A 50 -8.86 -2.00 13.88
CA SER A 50 -8.09 -3.19 14.23
C SER A 50 -7.72 -4.06 13.02
N THR A 51 -8.44 -4.01 11.89
CA THR A 51 -8.15 -4.89 10.73
C THR A 51 -6.91 -4.43 9.96
N CYS A 52 -6.73 -3.13 9.72
CA CYS A 52 -5.52 -2.61 9.07
C CYS A 52 -4.27 -2.87 9.93
N ASP A 53 -4.37 -2.61 11.25
CA ASP A 53 -3.29 -2.88 12.21
C ASP A 53 -2.98 -4.39 12.30
N SER A 54 -4.00 -5.25 12.26
CA SER A 54 -3.84 -6.71 12.30
C SER A 54 -3.15 -7.24 11.04
N LEU A 55 -3.46 -6.67 9.88
CA LEU A 55 -2.86 -7.04 8.61
C LEU A 55 -1.39 -6.61 8.51
N GLN A 56 -1.06 -5.38 8.94
CA GLN A 56 0.33 -4.94 9.06
C GLN A 56 1.11 -5.82 10.04
N LEU A 57 0.49 -6.21 11.15
CA LEU A 57 1.10 -7.15 12.08
C LEU A 57 1.36 -8.51 11.43
N LEU A 58 0.40 -9.05 10.67
CA LEU A 58 0.55 -10.30 9.93
C LEU A 58 1.70 -10.22 8.92
N LEU A 59 1.76 -9.17 8.09
CA LEU A 59 2.83 -8.97 7.12
C LEU A 59 4.20 -8.89 7.78
N LYS A 60 4.29 -8.18 8.90
CA LYS A 60 5.53 -8.11 9.71
C LYS A 60 5.93 -9.47 10.26
N ARG A 61 4.98 -10.25 10.80
CA ARG A 61 5.23 -11.62 11.27
C ARG A 61 5.70 -12.51 10.13
N ALA A 62 5.07 -12.39 8.97
CA ALA A 62 5.41 -13.19 7.80
C ALA A 62 6.82 -12.88 7.30
N TRP A 63 7.19 -11.61 7.26
CA TRP A 63 8.55 -11.19 6.93
C TRP A 63 9.60 -11.75 7.91
N ILE A 64 9.31 -11.75 9.22
CA ILE A 64 10.20 -12.34 10.23
C ILE A 64 10.41 -13.84 9.96
N ILE A 65 9.33 -14.59 9.74
CA ILE A 65 9.40 -16.04 9.50
C ILE A 65 10.17 -16.35 8.21
N SER A 66 9.86 -15.66 7.10
CA SER A 66 10.57 -15.82 5.83
C SER A 66 12.07 -15.52 5.94
N THR A 67 12.42 -14.48 6.70
CA THR A 67 13.83 -14.12 6.95
C THR A 67 14.54 -15.20 7.77
N GLU A 68 13.86 -15.75 8.78
CA GLU A 68 14.38 -16.82 9.62
C GLU A 68 14.59 -18.13 8.83
N LEU A 69 13.63 -18.52 7.98
CA LEU A 69 13.77 -19.67 7.07
C LEU A 69 14.97 -19.51 6.13
N THR A 70 15.14 -18.31 5.55
CA THR A 70 16.29 -17.99 4.69
C THR A 70 17.62 -18.12 5.45
N ARG A 71 17.67 -17.61 6.69
CA ARG A 71 18.86 -17.73 7.53
C ARG A 71 19.14 -19.18 7.92
N ILE A 72 18.12 -20.01 8.16
CA ILE A 72 18.30 -21.43 8.43
C ILE A 72 19.01 -22.11 7.26
N ALA A 73 18.58 -21.86 6.02
CA ALA A 73 19.26 -22.37 4.82
C ALA A 73 20.75 -21.97 4.80
N GLN A 74 21.06 -20.69 5.06
CA GLN A 74 22.45 -20.21 5.10
C GLN A 74 23.29 -20.85 6.22
N LYS A 75 22.69 -21.18 7.37
CA LYS A 75 23.39 -21.86 8.48
C LYS A 75 23.57 -23.35 8.20
N LEU A 76 22.59 -23.96 7.53
CA LEU A 76 22.65 -25.34 7.06
C LEU A 76 23.80 -25.52 6.06
N GLU A 77 23.98 -24.57 5.14
CA GLU A 77 25.10 -24.62 4.20
C GLU A 77 26.47 -24.58 4.87
N LYS A 78 26.57 -23.89 6.02
CA LYS A 78 27.80 -23.79 6.81
C LYS A 78 27.92 -24.90 7.87
N ASN A 79 27.08 -25.95 7.80
CA ASN A 79 27.03 -27.06 8.76
C ASN A 79 26.91 -26.62 10.23
N ARG A 80 26.25 -25.47 10.50
CA ARG A 80 26.10 -24.94 11.86
C ARG A 80 24.87 -25.54 12.55
N TRP A 81 24.90 -26.85 12.80
CA TRP A 81 23.75 -27.63 13.27
C TRP A 81 23.06 -27.09 14.53
N GLN A 82 23.83 -26.67 15.55
CA GLN A 82 23.27 -26.05 16.76
C GLN A 82 22.44 -24.79 16.45
N ARG A 83 22.94 -23.94 15.55
CA ARG A 83 22.23 -22.72 15.11
C ARG A 83 21.00 -23.09 14.28
N VAL A 84 21.12 -24.07 13.37
CA VAL A 84 19.99 -24.57 12.58
C VAL A 84 18.85 -25.01 13.49
N HIS A 85 19.13 -25.91 14.43
CA HIS A 85 18.11 -26.43 15.35
C HIS A 85 17.45 -25.32 16.19
N SER A 86 18.25 -24.46 16.83
CA SER A 86 17.73 -23.34 17.62
C SER A 86 16.81 -22.40 16.82
N MET A 87 17.17 -22.14 15.56
CA MET A 87 16.35 -21.31 14.68
C MET A 87 15.08 -22.04 14.22
N THR A 88 15.15 -23.35 13.96
CA THR A 88 13.98 -24.17 13.62
C THR A 88 12.94 -24.20 14.76
N VAL A 89 13.39 -24.36 16.02
CA VAL A 89 12.50 -24.27 17.20
C VAL A 89 11.80 -22.91 17.24
N ARG A 90 12.55 -21.83 17.03
CA ARG A 90 12.01 -20.46 17.02
C ARG A 90 10.99 -20.25 15.89
N VAL A 91 11.26 -20.75 14.69
CA VAL A 91 10.32 -20.68 13.56
C VAL A 91 9.03 -21.41 13.89
N ASN A 92 9.10 -22.61 14.47
CA ASN A 92 7.91 -23.37 14.88
C ASN A 92 7.04 -22.56 15.87
N CYS A 93 7.66 -21.91 16.87
CA CYS A 93 6.95 -21.03 17.79
C CYS A 93 6.32 -19.81 17.08
N HIS A 94 7.07 -19.14 16.20
CA HIS A 94 6.56 -17.98 15.47
C HIS A 94 5.38 -18.33 14.55
N VAL A 95 5.46 -19.46 13.83
CA VAL A 95 4.37 -19.96 12.99
C VAL A 95 3.12 -20.23 13.80
N ARG A 96 3.23 -20.96 14.91
CA ARG A 96 2.08 -21.25 15.80
C ARG A 96 1.46 -19.99 16.39
N SER A 97 2.30 -19.03 16.82
CA SER A 97 1.84 -17.74 17.34
C SER A 97 1.11 -16.93 16.28
N MET A 98 1.63 -16.87 15.05
CA MET A 98 1.03 -16.14 13.94
C MET A 98 -0.32 -16.73 13.53
N ILE A 99 -0.42 -18.06 13.41
CA ILE A 99 -1.69 -18.74 13.11
C ILE A 99 -2.73 -18.45 14.19
N ASN A 100 -2.35 -18.51 15.47
CA ASN A 100 -3.26 -18.22 16.57
C ASN A 100 -3.71 -16.75 16.58
N GLU A 101 -2.79 -15.81 16.34
CA GLU A 101 -3.12 -14.38 16.21
C GLU A 101 -4.11 -14.17 15.07
N TYR A 102 -3.84 -14.74 13.89
CA TYR A 102 -4.71 -14.67 12.72
C TYR A 102 -6.12 -15.22 12.99
N ASN A 103 -6.21 -16.41 13.57
CA ASN A 103 -7.51 -17.04 13.87
C ASN A 103 -8.33 -16.27 14.92
N ASN A 104 -7.71 -15.40 15.72
CA ASN A 104 -8.45 -14.57 16.67
C ASN A 104 -9.17 -13.38 16.01
N PHE A 105 -8.64 -12.83 14.91
CA PHE A 105 -9.26 -11.68 14.22
C PHE A 105 -9.97 -12.07 12.92
N SER A 106 -9.61 -13.19 12.29
CA SER A 106 -10.33 -13.73 11.14
C SER A 106 -11.62 -14.42 11.59
N ARG A 107 -12.76 -13.93 11.09
CA ARG A 107 -14.10 -14.48 11.43
C ARG A 107 -14.52 -15.64 10.52
N SER A 108 -13.76 -15.93 9.47
CA SER A 108 -14.11 -16.93 8.47
C SER A 108 -12.86 -17.55 7.83
N SER A 109 -12.35 -18.61 8.43
CA SER A 109 -11.28 -19.44 7.86
C SER A 109 -11.86 -20.53 6.96
N SER A 110 -11.31 -20.69 5.75
CA SER A 110 -11.73 -21.73 4.81
C SER A 110 -11.23 -23.11 5.24
N GLU A 111 -11.87 -24.20 4.78
CA GLU A 111 -11.39 -25.57 5.06
C GLU A 111 -9.97 -25.81 4.50
N GLU A 112 -9.65 -25.20 3.37
CA GLU A 112 -8.33 -25.25 2.76
C GLU A 112 -7.26 -24.60 3.66
N MET A 113 -7.59 -23.47 4.28
CA MET A 113 -6.72 -22.76 5.20
C MET A 113 -6.40 -23.61 6.44
N HIS A 114 -7.42 -24.19 7.08
CA HIS A 114 -7.22 -25.09 8.22
C HIS A 114 -6.37 -26.32 7.86
N ARG A 115 -6.59 -26.88 6.66
CA ARG A 115 -5.79 -28.01 6.18
C ARG A 115 -4.32 -27.61 6.04
N LEU A 116 -4.06 -26.43 5.49
CA LEU A 116 -2.70 -25.94 5.25
C LEU A 116 -2.00 -25.53 6.55
N GLU A 117 -2.73 -24.90 7.49
CA GLU A 117 -2.27 -24.63 8.85
C GLU A 117 -1.79 -25.91 9.54
N LYS A 118 -2.61 -26.97 9.48
CA LYS A 118 -2.25 -28.27 10.04
C LYS A 118 -1.00 -28.85 9.40
N LEU A 119 -0.94 -28.88 8.06
CA LEU A 119 0.23 -29.37 7.32
C LEU A 119 1.50 -28.60 7.69
N LEU A 120 1.41 -27.28 7.80
CA LEU A 120 2.53 -26.43 8.17
C LEU A 120 3.00 -26.68 9.61
N VAL A 121 2.07 -26.77 10.57
CA VAL A 121 2.39 -27.03 11.99
C VAL A 121 3.01 -28.42 12.18
N ASP A 122 2.46 -29.43 11.50
CA ASP A 122 2.98 -30.80 11.52
C ASP A 122 4.40 -30.81 10.93
N LYS A 123 4.61 -30.15 9.78
CA LYS A 123 5.92 -30.11 9.12
C LYS A 123 6.96 -29.31 9.91
N CYS A 124 6.58 -28.21 10.57
CA CYS A 124 7.44 -27.47 11.49
C CYS A 124 7.87 -28.32 12.70
N SER A 125 6.97 -29.17 13.20
CA SER A 125 7.24 -30.07 14.32
C SER A 125 8.18 -31.20 13.89
N GLU A 126 7.96 -31.79 12.71
CA GLU A 126 8.87 -32.74 12.07
C GLU A 126 10.26 -32.14 11.86
N PHE A 127 10.33 -30.90 11.35
CA PHE A 127 11.59 -30.20 11.11
C PHE A 127 12.38 -29.98 12.41
N THR A 128 11.68 -29.65 13.50
CA THR A 128 12.28 -29.48 14.83
C THR A 128 12.87 -30.80 15.33
N ALA A 129 12.09 -31.88 15.31
CA ALA A 129 12.54 -33.20 15.74
C ALA A 129 13.69 -33.74 14.86
N PHE A 130 13.66 -33.44 13.56
CA PHE A 130 14.71 -33.89 12.66
C PHE A 130 16.04 -33.18 12.90
N THR A 131 16.01 -31.86 13.07
CA THR A 131 17.21 -31.07 13.39
C THR A 131 17.78 -31.41 14.78
N GLU A 132 16.94 -31.81 15.73
CA GLU A 132 17.38 -32.31 17.04
C GLU A 132 18.20 -33.61 16.91
N ARG A 133 17.72 -34.56 16.10
CA ARG A 133 18.46 -35.81 15.81
C ARG A 133 19.83 -35.54 15.18
N CYS A 134 19.95 -34.53 14.33
CA CYS A 134 21.25 -34.12 13.78
C CYS A 134 22.24 -33.67 14.87
N LEU A 135 21.78 -33.08 15.98
CA LEU A 135 22.68 -32.69 17.08
C LEU A 135 23.25 -33.88 17.83
N GLN A 136 22.53 -35.00 17.84
CA GLN A 136 22.90 -36.23 18.54
C GLN A 136 23.76 -37.15 17.67
N THR A 137 23.95 -36.83 16.38
CA THR A 137 24.69 -37.65 15.43
C THR A 137 26.13 -37.17 15.34
N GLU A 138 27.09 -38.05 15.67
CA GLU A 138 28.53 -37.75 15.60
C GLU A 138 29.16 -38.15 14.25
N ASP A 139 28.48 -38.99 13.47
CA ASP A 139 28.96 -39.50 12.18
C ASP A 139 28.78 -38.46 11.05
N GLU A 140 29.89 -37.99 10.48
CA GLU A 140 29.91 -36.98 9.41
C GLU A 140 29.26 -37.44 8.10
N GLU A 141 29.38 -38.72 7.72
CA GLU A 141 28.77 -39.26 6.50
C GLU A 141 27.24 -39.35 6.67
N ILE A 142 26.77 -39.74 7.86
CA ILE A 142 25.34 -39.71 8.17
C ILE A 142 24.84 -38.26 8.16
N LEU A 143 25.53 -37.31 8.80
CA LEU A 143 25.14 -35.89 8.79
C LEU A 143 25.06 -35.30 7.38
N LYS A 144 25.97 -35.69 6.49
CA LYS A 144 25.97 -35.27 5.09
C LYS A 144 24.73 -35.77 4.35
N SER A 145 24.31 -37.02 4.59
CA SER A 145 23.06 -37.55 4.04
C SER A 145 21.82 -36.83 4.62
N MET A 146 21.82 -36.57 5.94
CA MET A 146 20.74 -35.87 6.63
C MET A 146 20.59 -34.42 6.16
N LYS A 147 21.68 -33.74 5.76
CA LYS A 147 21.64 -32.37 5.24
C LYS A 147 20.69 -32.22 4.06
N SER A 148 20.66 -33.17 3.12
CA SER A 148 19.71 -33.13 1.99
C SER A 148 18.27 -33.16 2.49
N CYS A 149 17.95 -34.11 3.36
CA CYS A 149 16.60 -34.26 3.90
C CYS A 149 16.17 -33.05 4.75
N VAL A 150 17.08 -32.45 5.51
CA VAL A 150 16.82 -31.21 6.29
C VAL A 150 16.53 -30.05 5.34
N ASN A 151 17.26 -29.94 4.22
CA ASN A 151 17.02 -28.92 3.20
C ASN A 151 15.68 -29.12 2.47
N GLU A 152 15.32 -30.37 2.15
CA GLU A 152 14.01 -30.72 1.59
C GLU A 152 12.88 -30.34 2.57
N THR A 153 13.03 -30.70 3.85
CA THR A 153 12.06 -30.35 4.91
C THR A 153 11.90 -28.83 5.05
N LEU A 154 13.02 -28.09 5.06
CA LEU A 154 13.02 -26.63 5.10
C LEU A 154 12.26 -26.03 3.91
N THR A 155 12.51 -26.57 2.71
CA THR A 155 11.83 -26.13 1.48
C THR A 155 10.33 -26.38 1.55
N THR A 156 9.90 -27.56 2.05
CA THR A 156 8.49 -27.85 2.26
C THR A 156 7.83 -26.92 3.28
N VAL A 157 8.50 -26.62 4.40
CA VAL A 157 8.00 -25.65 5.39
C VAL A 157 7.83 -24.27 4.76
N ALA A 158 8.85 -23.80 4.01
CA ALA A 158 8.79 -22.52 3.33
C ALA A 158 7.66 -22.46 2.29
N GLN A 159 7.42 -23.56 1.56
CA GLN A 159 6.33 -23.67 0.60
C GLN A 159 4.96 -23.60 1.26
N TYR A 160 4.70 -24.43 2.29
CA TYR A 160 3.42 -24.40 3.01
C TYR A 160 3.18 -23.05 3.70
N PHE A 161 4.24 -22.45 4.24
CA PHE A 161 4.18 -21.13 4.82
C PHE A 161 3.78 -20.05 3.79
N GLY A 162 4.45 -20.04 2.63
CA GLY A 162 4.13 -19.10 1.55
C GLY A 162 2.69 -19.24 1.06
N GLN A 163 2.23 -20.47 0.83
CA GLN A 163 0.86 -20.76 0.42
C GLN A 163 -0.18 -20.28 1.45
N LEU A 164 0.11 -20.44 2.74
CA LEU A 164 -0.81 -20.01 3.79
C LEU A 164 -0.94 -18.50 3.82
N ILE A 165 0.18 -17.79 3.72
CA ILE A 165 0.19 -16.32 3.67
C ILE A 165 -0.55 -15.82 2.43
N GLU A 166 -0.33 -16.41 1.26
CA GLU A 166 -1.06 -16.05 0.03
C GLU A 166 -2.57 -16.24 0.18
N LEU A 167 -3.01 -17.35 0.76
CA LEU A 167 -4.43 -17.63 1.00
C LEU A 167 -5.07 -16.64 1.98
N VAL A 168 -4.35 -16.33 3.07
CA VAL A 168 -4.81 -15.34 4.06
C VAL A 168 -4.94 -13.96 3.43
N LEU A 169 -3.93 -13.49 2.70
CA LEU A 169 -3.96 -12.18 2.04
C LEU A 169 -5.07 -12.08 0.99
N THR A 170 -5.31 -13.17 0.26
CA THR A 170 -6.42 -13.28 -0.69
C THR A 170 -7.77 -13.14 0.01
N GLN A 171 -7.97 -13.85 1.12
CA GLN A 171 -9.21 -13.76 1.91
C GLN A 171 -9.43 -12.34 2.46
N GLU A 172 -8.37 -11.67 2.91
CA GLU A 172 -8.48 -10.29 3.40
C GLU A 172 -8.84 -9.31 2.27
N ALA A 173 -8.22 -9.44 1.10
CA ALA A 173 -8.58 -8.64 -0.07
C ALA A 173 -10.06 -8.85 -0.45
N GLN A 174 -10.53 -10.10 -0.50
CA GLN A 174 -11.94 -10.43 -0.75
C GLN A 174 -12.88 -9.81 0.28
N ASN A 175 -12.52 -9.85 1.57
CA ASN A 175 -13.32 -9.25 2.64
C ASN A 175 -13.47 -7.73 2.46
N LEU A 176 -12.38 -7.03 2.12
CA LEU A 176 -12.40 -5.59 1.86
C LEU A 176 -13.23 -5.25 0.62
N LEU A 177 -13.08 -6.02 -0.46
CA LEU A 177 -13.86 -5.83 -1.69
C LEU A 177 -15.34 -6.08 -1.46
N ARG A 178 -15.69 -7.11 -0.68
CA ARG A 178 -17.08 -7.37 -0.28
C ARG A 178 -17.67 -6.23 0.55
N GLN A 179 -16.87 -5.57 1.39
CA GLN A 179 -17.31 -4.36 2.11
C GLN A 179 -17.63 -3.22 1.13
N ILE A 180 -16.78 -3.00 0.13
CA ILE A 180 -17.04 -1.99 -0.92
C ILE A 180 -18.31 -2.31 -1.71
N GLU A 181 -18.52 -3.58 -2.07
CA GLU A 181 -19.62 -3.99 -2.93
C GLU A 181 -20.99 -3.96 -2.25
N LEU A 182 -21.04 -4.36 -0.97
CA LEU A 182 -22.29 -4.53 -0.21
C LEU A 182 -22.63 -3.32 0.66
N SER A 183 -21.67 -2.45 0.94
CA SER A 183 -21.89 -1.26 1.76
C SER A 183 -22.58 -0.15 0.97
N GLY A 184 -23.67 0.39 1.52
CA GLY A 184 -24.20 1.70 1.14
C GLY A 184 -23.65 2.86 1.98
N SER A 185 -22.79 2.56 2.97
CA SER A 185 -22.23 3.54 3.89
C SER A 185 -20.91 4.10 3.38
N LEU A 186 -20.87 5.43 3.22
CA LEU A 186 -19.68 6.17 2.83
C LEU A 186 -18.45 5.82 3.69
N TYR A 187 -18.65 5.75 5.01
CA TYR A 187 -17.59 5.50 5.98
C TYR A 187 -16.98 4.09 5.86
N ILE A 188 -17.82 3.07 5.66
CA ILE A 188 -17.32 1.68 5.48
C ILE A 188 -16.56 1.58 4.17
N THR A 189 -17.07 2.20 3.10
CA THR A 189 -16.41 2.22 1.79
C THR A 189 -15.07 2.94 1.85
N GLU A 190 -15.01 4.11 2.49
CA GLU A 190 -13.78 4.88 2.73
C GLU A 190 -12.74 4.05 3.50
N SER A 191 -13.15 3.40 4.59
CA SER A 191 -12.27 2.55 5.40
C SER A 191 -11.74 1.35 4.61
N ALA A 192 -12.59 0.73 3.79
CA ALA A 192 -12.21 -0.41 2.96
C ALA A 192 -11.23 0.00 1.85
N VAL A 193 -11.47 1.14 1.18
CA VAL A 193 -10.55 1.71 0.18
C VAL A 193 -9.21 2.09 0.83
N SER A 194 -9.23 2.67 2.04
CA SER A 194 -8.02 2.97 2.81
C SER A 194 -7.18 1.74 3.12
N SER A 195 -7.85 0.64 3.47
CA SER A 195 -7.19 -0.63 3.78
C SER A 195 -6.63 -1.30 2.53
N LEU A 196 -7.37 -1.25 1.40
CA LEU A 196 -6.86 -1.72 0.11
C LEU A 196 -5.68 -0.90 -0.39
N PHE A 197 -5.70 0.42 -0.20
CA PHE A 197 -4.56 1.27 -0.53
C PHE A 197 -3.34 0.87 0.29
N SER A 198 -3.50 0.69 1.60
CA SER A 198 -2.41 0.24 2.49
C SER A 198 -1.83 -1.10 2.05
N LEU A 199 -2.67 -2.05 1.64
CA LEU A 199 -2.23 -3.32 1.05
C LEU A 199 -1.45 -3.12 -0.26
N ALA A 200 -1.95 -2.29 -1.17
CA ALA A 200 -1.30 -2.05 -2.46
C ALA A 200 0.11 -1.43 -2.28
N GLN A 201 0.32 -0.65 -1.23
CA GLN A 201 1.63 -0.02 -0.93
C GLN A 201 2.72 -1.01 -0.48
N GLU A 202 2.35 -2.21 -0.02
CA GLU A 202 3.33 -3.21 0.42
C GLU A 202 4.05 -3.90 -0.75
N GLY A 203 3.53 -3.76 -1.97
CA GLY A 203 4.25 -4.09 -3.20
C GLY A 203 3.43 -4.85 -4.25
N ALA A 204 4.05 -5.06 -5.41
CA ALA A 204 3.40 -5.59 -6.61
C ALA A 204 2.71 -6.96 -6.42
N HIS A 205 3.20 -7.80 -5.50
CA HIS A 205 2.54 -9.07 -5.21
C HIS A 205 1.13 -8.87 -4.62
N LEU A 206 0.94 -7.90 -3.72
CA LEU A 206 -0.38 -7.59 -3.15
C LEU A 206 -1.27 -6.87 -4.18
N CYS A 207 -0.70 -5.99 -5.01
CA CYS A 207 -1.44 -5.40 -6.14
C CYS A 207 -2.00 -6.49 -7.06
N ARG A 208 -1.23 -7.56 -7.32
CA ARG A 208 -1.66 -8.70 -8.11
C ARG A 208 -2.82 -9.47 -7.47
N ILE A 209 -2.76 -9.71 -6.16
CA ILE A 209 -3.86 -10.34 -5.43
C ILE A 209 -5.12 -9.47 -5.54
N ILE A 210 -5.02 -8.17 -5.21
CA ILE A 210 -6.15 -7.23 -5.28
C ILE A 210 -6.77 -7.22 -6.69
N ALA A 211 -5.94 -7.14 -7.73
CA ALA A 211 -6.40 -7.15 -9.11
C ALA A 211 -7.13 -8.47 -9.47
N LYS A 212 -6.55 -9.62 -9.14
CA LYS A 212 -7.17 -10.93 -9.40
C LYS A 212 -8.54 -11.09 -8.73
N GLU A 213 -8.69 -10.55 -7.53
CA GLU A 213 -9.94 -10.60 -6.76
C GLU A 213 -10.99 -9.56 -7.23
N GLY A 214 -10.73 -8.79 -8.28
CA GLY A 214 -11.71 -7.83 -8.81
C GLY A 214 -11.57 -6.41 -8.27
N GLY A 215 -10.44 -6.09 -7.64
CA GLY A 215 -10.24 -4.78 -7.01
C GLY A 215 -10.37 -3.61 -7.96
N VAL A 216 -9.86 -3.71 -9.19
CA VAL A 216 -9.98 -2.64 -10.18
C VAL A 216 -11.45 -2.41 -10.57
N VAL A 217 -12.21 -3.49 -10.75
CA VAL A 217 -13.65 -3.43 -11.04
C VAL A 217 -14.41 -2.72 -9.92
N ALA A 218 -14.15 -3.10 -8.67
CA ALA A 218 -14.81 -2.53 -7.50
C ALA A 218 -14.47 -1.05 -7.31
N LEU A 219 -13.21 -0.66 -7.53
CA LEU A 219 -12.78 0.74 -7.41
C LEU A 219 -13.38 1.62 -8.51
N PHE A 220 -13.40 1.17 -9.77
CA PHE A 220 -14.07 1.94 -10.83
C PHE A 220 -15.58 2.04 -10.64
N LYS A 221 -16.22 1.07 -9.98
CA LYS A 221 -17.63 1.17 -9.59
C LYS A 221 -17.87 2.37 -8.66
N ILE A 222 -16.95 2.64 -7.72
CA ILE A 222 -17.00 3.84 -6.87
C ILE A 222 -16.89 5.10 -7.73
N CYS A 223 -15.92 5.15 -8.66
CA CYS A 223 -15.69 6.29 -9.55
C CYS A 223 -16.85 6.59 -10.54
N ARG A 224 -17.86 5.73 -10.61
CA ARG A 224 -19.06 5.88 -11.46
C ARG A 224 -20.31 6.27 -10.67
N GLN A 225 -20.17 6.49 -9.37
CA GLN A 225 -21.29 6.73 -8.47
C GLN A 225 -21.11 8.08 -7.78
N ASP A 226 -21.97 9.04 -8.14
CA ASP A 226 -21.90 10.40 -7.61
C ASP A 226 -22.01 10.49 -6.08
N CYS A 227 -22.66 9.52 -5.44
CA CYS A 227 -22.75 9.45 -3.97
C CYS A 227 -21.39 9.24 -3.29
N PHE A 228 -20.38 8.76 -4.02
CA PHE A 228 -19.02 8.52 -3.52
C PHE A 228 -18.00 9.51 -4.09
N ARG A 229 -18.43 10.63 -4.67
CA ARG A 229 -17.57 11.63 -5.31
C ARG A 229 -16.45 12.16 -4.41
N CYS A 230 -16.69 12.27 -3.11
CA CYS A 230 -15.66 12.67 -2.14
C CYS A 230 -14.55 11.61 -1.94
N LEU A 231 -14.78 10.35 -2.30
CA LEU A 231 -13.81 9.25 -2.24
C LEU A 231 -13.02 9.07 -3.53
N TYR A 232 -13.33 9.81 -4.61
CA TYR A 232 -12.68 9.64 -5.90
C TYR A 232 -11.16 9.81 -5.82
N PRO A 233 -10.60 10.85 -5.17
CA PRO A 233 -9.14 11.01 -5.11
C PRO A 233 -8.45 9.78 -4.50
N GLN A 234 -8.97 9.28 -3.38
CA GLN A 234 -8.38 8.12 -2.71
C GLN A 234 -8.57 6.83 -3.50
N THR A 235 -9.73 6.65 -4.12
CA THR A 235 -10.03 5.51 -4.99
C THR A 235 -9.10 5.47 -6.21
N LEU A 236 -8.91 6.61 -6.87
CA LEU A 236 -8.02 6.77 -8.02
C LEU A 236 -6.55 6.55 -7.63
N ARG A 237 -6.11 7.07 -6.48
CA ARG A 237 -4.78 6.77 -5.94
C ARG A 237 -4.55 5.28 -5.71
N THR A 238 -5.61 4.58 -5.26
CA THR A 238 -5.58 3.13 -5.05
C THR A 238 -5.52 2.39 -6.38
N LEU A 239 -6.29 2.85 -7.39
CA LEU A 239 -6.20 2.35 -8.76
C LEU A 239 -4.80 2.52 -9.35
N ALA A 240 -4.17 3.69 -9.19
CA ALA A 240 -2.79 3.92 -9.64
C ALA A 240 -1.83 2.93 -8.99
N SER A 241 -2.02 2.60 -7.71
CA SER A 241 -1.19 1.60 -7.03
C SER A 241 -1.42 0.18 -7.55
N VAL A 242 -2.68 -0.21 -7.81
CA VAL A 242 -3.03 -1.57 -8.26
C VAL A 242 -2.68 -1.79 -9.73
N CYS A 243 -2.77 -0.77 -10.58
CA CYS A 243 -2.48 -0.85 -12.01
C CYS A 243 -0.98 -0.90 -12.35
N CYS A 244 -0.08 -1.05 -11.36
CA CYS A 244 1.33 -1.33 -11.60
C CYS A 244 1.62 -2.77 -12.05
N VAL A 245 0.62 -3.66 -12.08
CA VAL A 245 0.73 -5.06 -12.51
C VAL A 245 -0.18 -5.36 -13.70
N GLU A 246 0.21 -6.37 -14.47
CA GLU A 246 -0.50 -6.81 -15.68
C GLU A 246 -1.97 -7.17 -15.40
N GLU A 247 -2.27 -7.87 -14.31
CA GLU A 247 -3.65 -8.23 -13.96
C GLU A 247 -4.54 -7.00 -13.70
N GLY A 248 -3.97 -5.93 -13.15
CA GLY A 248 -4.68 -4.67 -12.91
C GLY A 248 -5.02 -3.96 -14.22
N MET A 249 -4.08 -3.96 -15.17
CA MET A 249 -4.28 -3.40 -16.51
C MET A 249 -5.37 -4.12 -17.30
N HIS A 250 -5.33 -5.47 -17.31
CA HIS A 250 -6.35 -6.27 -17.98
C HIS A 250 -7.76 -6.01 -17.42
N GLN A 251 -7.88 -5.84 -16.09
CA GLN A 251 -9.18 -5.49 -15.52
C GLN A 251 -9.62 -4.08 -15.88
N LEU A 252 -8.70 -3.12 -15.90
CA LEU A 252 -9.00 -1.73 -16.26
C LEU A 252 -9.56 -1.64 -17.69
N GLU A 253 -8.97 -2.35 -18.65
CA GLU A 253 -9.52 -2.46 -20.01
C GLU A 253 -10.90 -3.12 -20.00
N LYS A 254 -11.05 -4.25 -19.31
CA LYS A 254 -12.31 -5.00 -19.23
C LYS A 254 -13.48 -4.16 -18.71
N VAL A 255 -13.22 -3.15 -17.88
CA VAL A 255 -14.25 -2.30 -17.30
C VAL A 255 -14.37 -0.93 -17.97
N ASP A 256 -13.82 -0.73 -19.17
CA ASP A 256 -13.81 0.59 -19.85
C ASP A 256 -13.21 1.69 -18.95
N GLY A 257 -12.16 1.35 -18.20
CA GLY A 257 -11.55 2.23 -17.22
C GLY A 257 -10.93 3.48 -17.86
N ILE A 258 -10.42 3.37 -19.09
CA ILE A 258 -9.91 4.51 -19.86
C ILE A 258 -11.01 5.55 -20.11
N LEU A 259 -12.17 5.10 -20.57
CA LEU A 259 -13.31 6.00 -20.83
C LEU A 259 -13.74 6.68 -19.52
N CYS A 260 -13.80 5.93 -18.41
CA CYS A 260 -14.09 6.50 -17.10
C CYS A 260 -13.07 7.57 -16.68
N LEU A 261 -11.77 7.36 -16.96
CA LEU A 261 -10.72 8.34 -16.65
C LEU A 261 -10.83 9.58 -17.54
N ALA A 262 -11.15 9.42 -18.82
CA ALA A 262 -11.38 10.53 -19.75
C ALA A 262 -12.58 11.39 -19.30
N ASP A 263 -13.70 10.75 -18.92
CA ASP A 263 -14.88 11.43 -18.37
C ASP A 263 -14.52 12.23 -17.11
N ILE A 264 -13.76 11.63 -16.18
CA ILE A 264 -13.33 12.30 -14.95
C ILE A 264 -12.42 13.49 -15.24
N LEU A 265 -11.44 13.34 -16.15
CA LEU A 265 -10.49 14.40 -16.51
C LEU A 265 -11.15 15.57 -17.24
N THR A 266 -12.18 15.31 -18.04
CA THR A 266 -12.88 16.34 -18.82
C THR A 266 -14.00 17.03 -18.06
N ASP A 267 -14.60 16.37 -17.05
CA ASP A 267 -15.63 16.98 -16.21
C ASP A 267 -15.06 18.04 -15.26
N THR A 268 -15.27 19.31 -15.62
CA THR A 268 -14.87 20.50 -14.85
C THR A 268 -15.55 20.66 -13.49
N SER A 269 -16.59 19.86 -13.18
CA SER A 269 -17.23 19.91 -11.87
C SER A 269 -16.45 19.13 -10.81
N HIS A 270 -15.47 18.28 -11.19
CA HIS A 270 -14.62 17.57 -10.24
C HIS A 270 -13.61 18.50 -9.58
N SER A 271 -13.12 18.12 -8.40
CA SER A 271 -12.06 18.85 -7.74
C SER A 271 -10.72 18.62 -8.44
N GLU A 272 -9.81 19.58 -8.32
CA GLU A 272 -8.44 19.44 -8.81
C GLU A 272 -7.76 18.18 -8.27
N ALA A 273 -8.01 17.83 -7.01
CA ALA A 273 -7.50 16.59 -6.40
C ALA A 273 -7.99 15.33 -7.15
N THR A 274 -9.25 15.30 -7.59
CA THR A 274 -9.76 14.19 -8.40
C THR A 274 -9.08 14.13 -9.77
N HIS A 275 -8.89 15.28 -10.43
CA HIS A 275 -8.19 15.35 -11.71
C HIS A 275 -6.72 14.94 -11.59
N ALA A 276 -6.03 15.37 -10.53
CA ALA A 276 -4.65 15.00 -10.26
C ALA A 276 -4.49 13.48 -10.06
N GLU A 277 -5.38 12.84 -9.31
CA GLU A 277 -5.33 11.40 -9.09
C GLU A 277 -5.75 10.61 -10.34
N ALA A 278 -6.67 11.13 -11.16
CA ALA A 278 -6.95 10.54 -12.47
C ALA A 278 -5.71 10.62 -13.38
N ALA A 279 -5.00 11.76 -13.38
CA ALA A 279 -3.72 11.91 -14.06
C ALA A 279 -2.66 10.93 -13.54
N ALA A 280 -2.62 10.65 -12.23
CA ALA A 280 -1.74 9.64 -11.64
C ALA A 280 -2.03 8.22 -12.18
N VAL A 281 -3.31 7.86 -12.35
CA VAL A 281 -3.68 6.59 -12.99
C VAL A 281 -3.21 6.58 -14.44
N ILE A 282 -3.42 7.65 -15.20
CA ILE A 282 -2.95 7.75 -16.59
C ILE A 282 -1.43 7.62 -16.67
N ALA A 283 -0.68 8.33 -15.82
CA ALA A 283 0.77 8.21 -15.74
C ALA A 283 1.21 6.78 -15.44
N GLN A 284 0.55 6.09 -14.51
CA GLN A 284 0.86 4.70 -14.19
C GLN A 284 0.65 3.78 -15.39
N ILE A 285 -0.52 3.84 -16.04
CA ILE A 285 -0.88 2.89 -17.11
C ILE A 285 -0.13 3.14 -18.41
N THR A 286 0.42 4.34 -18.59
CA THR A 286 1.24 4.71 -19.75
C THR A 286 2.73 4.59 -19.47
N SER A 287 3.13 4.15 -18.28
CA SER A 287 4.54 4.06 -17.89
C SER A 287 5.34 3.18 -18.86
N PRO A 288 6.50 3.63 -19.34
CA PRO A 288 7.30 2.93 -20.36
C PRO A 288 7.89 1.60 -19.87
N HIS A 289 7.89 1.36 -18.56
CA HIS A 289 8.39 0.12 -17.96
C HIS A 289 7.38 -1.03 -18.02
N LEU A 290 6.14 -0.75 -18.35
CA LEU A 290 5.08 -1.75 -18.48
C LEU A 290 5.10 -2.31 -19.90
N THR A 291 5.58 -3.54 -20.08
CA THR A 291 5.69 -4.18 -21.40
C THR A 291 4.34 -4.54 -22.03
N PHE A 292 3.25 -4.43 -21.27
CA PHE A 292 1.89 -4.84 -21.64
C PHE A 292 1.00 -3.68 -22.12
N THR A 293 1.52 -2.45 -22.20
CA THR A 293 0.73 -1.28 -22.60
C THR A 293 0.46 -1.22 -24.12
N GLN A 294 1.15 -2.06 -24.91
CA GLN A 294 1.20 -2.00 -26.37
C GLN A 294 -0.15 -2.14 -27.10
N HIS A 295 -1.27 -2.39 -26.40
CA HIS A 295 -2.59 -2.59 -26.99
C HIS A 295 -3.77 -1.93 -26.26
N LEU A 296 -3.58 -0.81 -25.53
CA LEU A 296 -4.70 -0.01 -25.01
C LEU A 296 -5.45 0.71 -26.16
N SER A 297 -6.21 -0.02 -26.98
CA SER A 297 -6.90 0.54 -28.16
C SER A 297 -7.84 1.69 -27.78
N SER A 298 -8.58 1.54 -26.68
CA SER A 298 -9.44 2.60 -26.15
C SER A 298 -8.68 3.83 -25.67
N PHE A 299 -7.40 3.71 -25.32
CA PHE A 299 -6.57 4.87 -24.99
C PHE A 299 -6.30 5.74 -26.22
N LEU A 300 -6.01 5.11 -27.37
CA LEU A 300 -5.81 5.85 -28.62
C LEU A 300 -7.09 6.59 -29.04
N GLU A 301 -8.26 5.97 -28.84
CA GLU A 301 -9.56 6.56 -29.16
C GLU A 301 -9.88 7.82 -28.34
N ASN A 302 -9.41 7.88 -27.08
CA ASN A 302 -9.68 9.00 -26.16
C ASN A 302 -8.46 9.93 -25.97
N MET A 303 -7.38 9.73 -26.73
CA MET A 303 -6.10 10.40 -26.48
C MET A 303 -6.20 11.92 -26.57
N GLU A 304 -6.91 12.45 -27.57
CA GLU A 304 -7.05 13.89 -27.76
C GLU A 304 -7.71 14.56 -26.55
N GLU A 305 -8.79 13.97 -26.03
CA GLU A 305 -9.50 14.48 -24.86
C GLU A 305 -8.63 14.41 -23.60
N ILE A 306 -7.97 13.26 -23.37
CA ILE A 306 -7.08 13.06 -22.23
C ILE A 306 -5.91 14.04 -22.26
N VAL A 307 -5.20 14.15 -23.39
CA VAL A 307 -4.06 15.06 -23.52
C VAL A 307 -4.50 16.52 -23.35
N THR A 308 -5.65 16.90 -23.91
CA THR A 308 -6.21 18.25 -23.74
C THR A 308 -6.50 18.56 -22.27
N ALA A 309 -7.15 17.64 -21.56
CA ALA A 309 -7.44 17.81 -20.15
C ALA A 309 -6.17 17.87 -19.28
N LEU A 310 -5.17 17.05 -19.57
CA LEU A 310 -3.88 17.06 -18.85
C LEU A 310 -3.08 18.35 -19.08
N VAL A 311 -3.06 18.87 -20.32
CA VAL A 311 -2.41 20.16 -20.62
C VAL A 311 -3.10 21.30 -19.86
N LYS A 312 -4.43 21.28 -19.79
CA LYS A 312 -5.20 22.24 -18.99
C LYS A 312 -4.89 22.11 -17.50
N LEU A 313 -4.80 20.87 -16.98
CA LEU A 313 -4.43 20.62 -15.59
C LEU A 313 -3.02 21.15 -15.26
N CYS A 314 -2.04 20.97 -16.15
CA CYS A 314 -0.72 21.59 -16.02
C CYS A 314 -0.77 23.13 -16.00
N GLN A 315 -1.68 23.73 -16.77
CA GLN A 315 -1.84 25.18 -16.83
C GLN A 315 -2.48 25.76 -15.56
N GLU A 316 -3.43 25.04 -14.97
CA GLU A 316 -4.25 25.48 -13.83
C GLU A 316 -3.74 24.97 -12.47
N ALA A 317 -2.68 24.15 -12.47
CA ALA A 317 -2.14 23.49 -11.28
C ALA A 317 -1.87 24.48 -10.13
N SER A 318 -2.47 24.20 -8.98
CA SER A 318 -2.30 24.98 -7.75
C SER A 318 -1.05 24.59 -6.94
N SER A 319 -0.45 23.44 -7.24
CA SER A 319 0.70 22.90 -6.54
C SER A 319 1.61 22.09 -7.45
N GLY A 320 2.86 21.89 -7.00
CA GLY A 320 3.83 21.11 -7.76
C GLY A 320 3.55 19.62 -7.83
N GLU A 321 2.78 19.07 -6.89
CA GLU A 321 2.32 17.68 -6.95
C GLU A 321 1.32 17.49 -8.10
N VAL A 322 0.32 18.38 -8.21
CA VAL A 322 -0.67 18.34 -9.31
C VAL A 322 0.03 18.47 -10.66
N PHE A 323 0.95 19.44 -10.78
CA PHE A 323 1.73 19.63 -12.00
C PHE A 323 2.58 18.38 -12.31
N LEU A 324 3.25 17.79 -11.33
CA LEU A 324 4.07 16.60 -11.51
C LEU A 324 3.26 15.42 -12.05
N LEU A 325 2.07 15.15 -11.48
CA LEU A 325 1.23 14.03 -11.92
C LEU A 325 0.73 14.24 -13.36
N ALA A 326 0.27 15.45 -13.68
CA ALA A 326 -0.20 15.79 -15.03
C ALA A 326 0.93 15.75 -16.06
N SER A 327 2.09 16.34 -15.76
CA SER A 327 3.25 16.36 -16.65
C SER A 327 3.87 14.97 -16.82
N ALA A 328 3.93 14.15 -15.77
CA ALA A 328 4.38 12.76 -15.87
C ALA A 328 3.46 11.91 -16.75
N ALA A 329 2.14 12.12 -16.67
CA ALA A 329 1.19 11.49 -17.58
C ALA A 329 1.47 11.91 -19.03
N LEU A 330 1.62 13.20 -19.31
CA LEU A 330 1.96 13.69 -20.65
C LEU A 330 3.28 13.12 -21.17
N ALA A 331 4.33 13.13 -20.35
CA ALA A 331 5.63 12.57 -20.71
C ALA A 331 5.50 11.09 -21.11
N ASN A 332 4.85 10.27 -20.28
CA ASN A 332 4.63 8.86 -20.56
C ASN A 332 3.81 8.64 -21.84
N ILE A 333 2.78 9.45 -22.10
CA ILE A 333 1.98 9.38 -23.32
C ILE A 333 2.82 9.69 -24.56
N THR A 334 3.77 10.63 -24.51
CA THR A 334 4.66 10.90 -25.66
C THR A 334 5.60 9.74 -26.01
N PHE A 335 5.95 8.90 -25.03
CA PHE A 335 6.66 7.63 -25.28
C PHE A 335 5.72 6.54 -25.78
N PHE A 336 4.43 6.64 -25.45
CA PHE A 336 3.41 5.67 -25.82
C PHE A 336 3.05 5.73 -27.30
N ASP A 337 2.77 6.92 -27.84
CA ASP A 337 2.41 7.09 -29.25
C ASP A 337 2.83 8.48 -29.79
N THR A 338 3.34 8.51 -31.03
CA THR A 338 3.78 9.73 -31.71
C THR A 338 2.65 10.74 -31.97
N MET A 339 1.39 10.29 -32.07
CA MET A 339 0.23 11.17 -32.25
C MET A 339 0.08 12.16 -31.08
N ALA A 340 0.49 11.76 -29.87
CA ALA A 340 0.49 12.64 -28.71
C ALA A 340 1.32 13.90 -28.93
N CYS A 341 2.49 13.77 -29.59
CA CYS A 341 3.34 14.91 -29.90
C CYS A 341 2.64 15.90 -30.85
N GLU A 342 1.85 15.41 -31.82
CA GLU A 342 1.08 16.26 -32.72
C GLU A 342 -0.01 17.03 -31.97
N ILE A 343 -0.74 16.36 -31.08
CA ILE A 343 -1.78 16.98 -30.24
C ILE A 343 -1.16 18.06 -29.34
N LEU A 344 -0.04 17.75 -28.68
CA LEU A 344 0.69 18.71 -27.82
C LEU A 344 1.14 19.96 -28.58
N LEU A 345 1.59 19.80 -29.83
CA LEU A 345 1.95 20.93 -30.70
C LEU A 345 0.73 21.80 -31.02
N GLN A 346 -0.41 21.18 -31.36
CA GLN A 346 -1.66 21.90 -31.64
C GLN A 346 -2.18 22.69 -30.42
N LEU A 347 -2.03 22.12 -29.23
CA LEU A 347 -2.42 22.75 -27.97
C LEU A 347 -1.44 23.82 -27.46
N ASN A 348 -0.33 24.07 -28.16
CA ASN A 348 0.77 24.92 -27.67
C ASN A 348 1.30 24.49 -26.29
N ALA A 349 1.29 23.19 -26.01
CA ALA A 349 1.63 22.66 -24.69
C ALA A 349 3.04 23.05 -24.22
N VAL A 350 4.01 23.11 -25.13
CA VAL A 350 5.39 23.54 -24.83
C VAL A 350 5.42 24.92 -24.17
N LYS A 351 4.60 25.87 -24.63
CA LYS A 351 4.53 27.20 -24.03
C LYS A 351 3.95 27.15 -22.62
N ILE A 352 2.92 26.32 -22.41
CA ILE A 352 2.26 26.14 -21.11
C ILE A 352 3.24 25.51 -20.11
N LEU A 353 3.89 24.41 -20.50
CA LEU A 353 4.83 23.68 -19.64
C LEU A 353 6.05 24.54 -19.29
N LEU A 354 6.63 25.28 -20.25
CA LEU A 354 7.73 26.20 -19.97
C LEU A 354 7.33 27.37 -19.05
N ALA A 355 6.10 27.86 -19.19
CA ALA A 355 5.58 28.90 -18.30
C ALA A 355 5.43 28.36 -16.87
N ALA A 356 4.89 27.15 -16.69
CA ALA A 356 4.80 26.50 -15.39
C ALA A 356 6.17 26.23 -14.77
N CYS A 357 7.14 25.74 -15.56
CA CYS A 357 8.54 25.56 -15.13
C CYS A 357 9.24 26.85 -14.69
N SER A 358 8.76 28.00 -15.15
CA SER A 358 9.30 29.31 -14.74
C SER A 358 8.77 29.75 -13.36
N ASP A 359 7.66 29.16 -12.89
CA ASP A 359 7.11 29.40 -11.56
C ASP A 359 7.74 28.43 -10.54
N LYS A 360 8.56 28.97 -9.64
CA LYS A 360 9.26 28.19 -8.60
C LYS A 360 8.34 27.66 -7.51
N HIS A 361 7.10 28.14 -7.42
CA HIS A 361 6.11 27.62 -6.47
C HIS A 361 5.39 26.39 -7.03
N ILE A 362 5.31 26.26 -8.36
CA ILE A 362 4.70 25.11 -9.04
C ILE A 362 5.76 24.07 -9.40
N VAL A 363 6.91 24.46 -9.93
CA VAL A 363 7.98 23.53 -10.29
C VAL A 363 9.18 23.72 -9.36
N ASP A 364 9.02 23.19 -8.15
CA ASP A 364 9.94 23.33 -7.03
C ASP A 364 10.94 22.17 -6.89
N THR A 365 10.64 21.00 -7.48
CA THR A 365 11.53 19.82 -7.45
C THR A 365 12.23 19.56 -8.78
N PRO A 366 13.44 18.94 -8.77
CA PRO A 366 14.08 18.44 -9.99
C PRO A 366 13.23 17.42 -10.75
N TYR A 367 12.44 16.61 -10.05
CA TYR A 367 11.58 15.58 -10.66
C TYR A 367 10.50 16.21 -11.54
N SER A 368 9.85 17.27 -11.06
CA SER A 368 8.84 18.01 -11.84
C SER A 368 9.45 18.69 -13.06
N ARG A 369 10.72 19.10 -13.00
CA ARG A 369 11.44 19.65 -14.17
C ARG A 369 11.81 18.60 -15.20
N ASP A 370 12.10 17.37 -14.76
CA ASP A 370 12.49 16.27 -15.65
C ASP A 370 11.32 15.79 -16.53
N GLN A 371 10.08 16.08 -16.14
CA GLN A 371 8.89 15.73 -16.93
C GLN A 371 8.61 16.66 -18.12
N VAL A 372 9.23 17.85 -18.17
CA VAL A 372 8.99 18.90 -19.19
C VAL A 372 10.16 18.99 -20.14
#